data_AF-A0A1C6QMI6-F1
#
_entry.id   AF-A0A1C6QMI6-F1
#
_cell.length_a   1.000
_cell.length_b   1.000
_cell.length_c   1.000
_cell.angle_alpha   90.00
_cell.angle_beta   90.00
_cell.angle_gamma   90.00
#
_symmetry.space_group_name_H-M   'P 1'
#
loop_
_entity.id
_entity.type
_entity.pdbx_description
1 polymer ?
#
loop_
_entity_poly.entity_id
_entity_poly.type
_entity_poly.pdbx_seq_one_letter_code
_entity_poly.pdbx_strand_id
1 'polypeptide(L)'
;MRQGRRGKLTQLHQAVVASRLAVEAARGELIEALGDWLCGGDALPPGSVEIQTLARLCEAQKQAEAEYARCVAALSEKVVRRARVA
;
A
#
# COMPACT_ATOMS: atom_id res chain seq x y z
N MET A 1 -25.94 0.71 11.89
CA MET A 1 -24.49 0.63 12.22
C MET A 1 -23.65 -0.39 11.41
N ARG A 2 -24.21 -1.36 10.66
CA ARG A 2 -23.42 -2.30 9.83
C ARG A 2 -22.89 -1.69 8.51
N GLN A 3 -23.61 -0.72 7.95
CA GLN A 3 -23.32 -0.09 6.65
C GLN A 3 -22.02 0.74 6.67
N GLY A 4 -21.81 1.56 7.71
CA GLY A 4 -20.58 2.37 7.84
C GLY A 4 -19.28 1.58 8.03
N ARG A 5 -19.35 0.35 8.58
CA ARG A 5 -18.16 -0.51 8.75
C ARG A 5 -17.76 -1.25 7.49
N ARG A 6 -18.75 -1.68 6.67
CA ARG A 6 -18.48 -2.21 5.33
C ARG A 6 -17.86 -1.16 4.44
N GLY A 7 -18.40 0.07 4.45
CA GLY A 7 -17.82 1.21 3.73
C GLY A 7 -16.37 1.48 4.14
N LYS A 8 -16.07 1.49 5.45
CA LYS A 8 -14.70 1.66 5.95
C LYS A 8 -13.75 0.54 5.52
N LEU A 9 -14.19 -0.72 5.54
CA LEU A 9 -13.34 -1.84 5.09
C LEU A 9 -13.05 -1.76 3.59
N THR A 10 -14.05 -1.43 2.77
CA THR A 10 -13.86 -1.21 1.32
C THR A 10 -12.90 -0.06 1.05
N GLN A 11 -13.03 1.06 1.79
CA GLN A 11 -12.11 2.19 1.68
C GLN A 11 -10.67 1.80 2.04
N LEU A 12 -10.47 1.07 3.14
CA LEU A 12 -9.15 0.58 3.54
C LEU A 12 -8.57 -0.40 2.51
N HIS A 13 -9.39 -1.27 1.94
CA HIS A 13 -8.96 -2.16 0.87
C HIS A 13 -8.51 -1.38 -0.37
N GLN A 14 -9.29 -0.38 -0.79
CA GLN A 14 -8.93 0.51 -1.90
C GLN A 14 -7.61 1.26 -1.61
N ALA A 15 -7.41 1.72 -0.38
CA ALA A 15 -6.17 2.38 0.03
C ALA A 15 -4.96 1.43 -0.09
N VAL A 16 -5.08 0.18 0.37
CA VAL A 16 -4.01 -0.83 0.22
C VAL A 16 -3.68 -1.08 -1.25
N VAL A 17 -4.70 -1.24 -2.11
CA VAL A 17 -4.50 -1.45 -3.55
C VAL A 17 -3.82 -0.23 -4.18
N ALA A 18 -4.28 0.97 -3.88
CA ALA A 18 -3.70 2.21 -4.41
C ALA A 18 -2.25 2.39 -3.97
N SER A 19 -1.93 2.15 -2.69
CA SER A 19 -0.56 2.24 -2.19
C SER A 19 0.36 1.23 -2.86
N ARG A 20 -0.11 0.00 -3.06
CA ARG A 20 0.66 -1.04 -3.77
C ARG A 20 0.95 -0.64 -5.21
N LEU A 21 -0.05 -0.15 -5.95
CA LEU A 21 0.13 0.31 -7.32
C LEU A 21 1.12 1.48 -7.40
N ALA A 22 1.06 2.42 -6.45
CA ALA A 22 2.00 3.53 -6.40
C ALA A 22 3.45 3.08 -6.15
N VAL A 23 3.66 2.10 -5.26
CA VAL A 23 4.99 1.52 -5.02
C VAL A 23 5.50 0.79 -6.27
N GLU A 24 4.65 -0.02 -6.91
CA GLU A 24 5.01 -0.75 -8.13
C GLU A 24 5.38 0.21 -9.27
N ALA A 25 4.61 1.29 -9.46
CA ALA A 25 4.90 2.32 -10.47
C ALA A 25 6.22 3.05 -10.19
N ALA A 26 6.42 3.58 -8.98
CA ALA A 26 7.64 4.29 -8.61
C ALA A 26 8.88 3.40 -8.71
N ARG A 27 8.76 2.11 -8.38
CA ARG A 27 9.84 1.14 -8.56
C ARG A 27 10.12 0.87 -10.05
N GLY A 28 9.08 0.78 -10.88
CA GLY A 28 9.22 0.64 -12.33
C GLY A 28 9.99 1.80 -12.94
N GLU A 29 9.57 3.04 -12.65
CA GLU A 29 10.23 4.26 -13.11
C GLU A 29 11.71 4.32 -12.70
N LEU A 30 12.02 3.95 -11.44
CA LEU A 30 13.40 3.88 -10.95
C LEU A 30 14.24 2.84 -11.70
N ILE A 31 13.67 1.67 -11.98
CA ILE A 31 14.37 0.60 -12.73
C ILE A 31 14.63 1.05 -14.17
N GLU A 32 13.64 1.67 -14.82
CA GLU A 32 13.78 2.20 -16.18
C GLU A 32 14.86 3.30 -16.24
N ALA A 33 14.83 4.26 -15.31
CA ALA A 33 15.82 5.32 -15.24
C ALA A 33 17.24 4.79 -14.96
N LEU A 34 17.38 3.79 -14.08
CA LEU A 34 18.67 3.11 -13.88
C LEU A 34 19.13 2.38 -15.13
N GLY A 35 18.23 1.69 -15.82
CA GLY A 35 18.52 0.97 -17.05
C GLY A 35 18.99 1.91 -18.16
N ASP A 36 18.30 3.03 -18.36
CA ASP A 36 18.66 4.06 -19.33
C ASP A 36 20.07 4.61 -19.06
N TRP A 37 20.34 5.01 -17.81
CA TRP A 37 21.65 5.50 -17.41
C TRP A 37 22.77 4.47 -17.59
N LEU A 38 22.56 3.21 -17.18
CA LEU A 38 23.54 2.14 -17.33
C LEU A 38 23.84 1.79 -18.79
N CYS A 39 22.87 1.98 -19.68
CA CYS A 39 22.99 1.74 -21.12
C CYS A 39 23.56 2.94 -21.89
N GLY A 40 24.00 4.00 -21.20
CA GLY A 40 24.61 5.18 -21.80
C GLY A 40 23.61 6.23 -22.28
N GLY A 41 22.39 6.23 -21.76
CA GLY A 41 21.44 7.32 -21.95
C GLY A 41 21.95 8.64 -21.36
N ASP A 42 21.46 9.75 -21.91
CA ASP A 42 21.87 11.11 -21.51
C ASP A 42 21.28 11.54 -20.14
N ALA A 43 20.40 10.72 -19.54
CA ALA A 43 19.79 10.98 -18.26
C ALA A 43 20.77 10.77 -17.09
N LEU A 44 20.57 11.55 -16.01
CA LEU A 44 21.28 11.30 -14.75
C LEU A 44 20.72 10.05 -14.06
N PRO A 45 21.54 9.33 -13.28
CA PRO A 45 21.04 8.21 -12.49
C PRO A 45 19.97 8.72 -11.51
N PRO A 46 18.93 7.91 -11.21
CA PRO A 46 17.93 8.32 -10.25
C PRO A 46 18.57 8.70 -8.91
N GLY A 47 18.14 9.86 -8.42
CA GLY A 47 18.76 10.54 -7.30
C GLY A 47 18.16 10.16 -5.95
N SER A 48 18.66 10.83 -4.92
CA SER A 48 18.20 10.65 -3.55
C SER A 48 16.72 11.00 -3.35
N VAL A 49 16.13 11.82 -4.22
CA VAL A 49 14.73 12.26 -4.13
C VAL A 49 13.78 11.14 -4.56
N GLU A 50 14.09 10.47 -5.65
CA GLU A 50 13.29 9.36 -6.18
C GLU A 50 13.34 8.16 -5.22
N ILE A 51 14.51 7.87 -4.66
CA ILE A 51 14.69 6.84 -3.63
C ILE A 51 13.89 7.18 -2.37
N GLN A 52 13.94 8.45 -1.90
CA GLN A 52 13.14 8.88 -0.76
C GLN A 52 11.64 8.83 -1.04
N THR A 53 11.23 9.14 -2.27
CA THR A 53 9.83 9.04 -2.69
C THR A 53 9.35 7.59 -2.61
N LEU A 54 10.13 6.64 -3.15
CA LEU A 54 9.82 5.22 -3.02
C LEU A 54 9.76 4.78 -1.55
N ALA A 55 10.69 5.24 -0.70
CA ALA A 55 10.68 4.91 0.73
C ALA A 55 9.41 5.40 1.43
N ARG A 56 8.93 6.62 1.11
CA ARG A 56 7.66 7.16 1.65
C ARG A 56 6.46 6.36 1.18
N LEU A 57 6.43 5.95 -0.09
CA LEU A 57 5.35 5.13 -0.64
C LEU A 57 5.30 3.75 0.03
N CYS A 58 6.46 3.12 0.24
CA CYS A 58 6.56 1.86 0.98
C CYS A 58 6.04 1.98 2.41
N GLU A 59 6.34 3.10 3.09
CA GLU A 59 5.84 3.34 4.44
C GLU A 59 4.32 3.56 4.46
N ALA A 60 3.79 4.32 3.50
CA ALA A 60 2.34 4.50 3.34
C ALA A 60 1.63 3.16 3.07
N GLN A 61 2.21 2.28 2.25
CA GLN A 61 1.69 0.93 2.01
C GLN A 61 1.64 0.11 3.31
N LYS A 62 2.72 0.07 4.09
CA LYS A 62 2.76 -0.65 5.37
C LYS A 62 1.67 -0.16 6.33
N GLN A 63 1.46 1.15 6.39
CA GLN A 63 0.43 1.75 7.24
C GLN A 63 -0.98 1.35 6.78
N ALA A 64 -1.26 1.42 5.47
CA ALA A 64 -2.53 0.99 4.90
C ALA A 64 -2.81 -0.50 5.17
N GLU A 65 -1.81 -1.36 4.98
CA GLU A 65 -1.91 -2.80 5.24
C GLU A 65 -2.17 -3.09 6.73
N ALA A 66 -1.45 -2.40 7.62
CA ALA A 66 -1.65 -2.55 9.06
C ALA A 66 -3.06 -2.11 9.49
N GLU A 67 -3.57 -1.00 8.95
CA GLU A 67 -4.94 -0.54 9.24
C GLU A 67 -6.01 -1.49 8.72
N TYR A 68 -5.84 -1.98 7.50
CA TYR A 68 -6.72 -2.98 6.91
C TYR A 68 -6.72 -4.27 7.74
N ALA A 69 -5.55 -4.79 8.10
CA ALA A 69 -5.41 -5.99 8.91
C ALA A 69 -6.07 -5.85 10.29
N ARG A 70 -5.86 -4.72 10.98
CA ARG A 70 -6.55 -4.42 12.25
C ARG A 70 -8.07 -4.42 12.09
N CYS A 71 -8.58 -3.84 11.00
CA CYS A 71 -10.02 -3.80 10.74
C CYS A 71 -10.60 -5.20 10.50
N VAL A 72 -9.92 -6.01 9.68
CA VAL A 72 -10.30 -7.41 9.41
C VAL A 72 -10.29 -8.23 10.70
N ALA A 73 -9.22 -8.16 11.50
CA ALA A 73 -9.12 -8.88 12.77
C ALA A 73 -10.27 -8.54 13.73
N ALA A 74 -10.58 -7.24 13.89
CA ALA A 74 -11.67 -6.80 14.74
C ALA A 74 -13.07 -7.23 14.24
N LEU A 75 -13.24 -7.44 12.94
CA LEU A 75 -14.47 -8.01 12.37
C LEU A 75 -14.55 -9.51 12.63
N SER A 76 -13.47 -10.24 12.42
CA SER A 76 -13.37 -11.68 12.68
C SER A 76 -13.67 -12.00 14.15
N GLU A 77 -13.08 -11.28 15.10
CA GLU A 77 -13.36 -11.45 16.53
C GLU A 77 -14.84 -11.23 16.88
N LYS A 78 -15.48 -10.24 16.26
CA LYS A 78 -16.91 -9.98 16.46
C LYS A 78 -17.79 -11.11 15.94
N VAL A 79 -17.41 -11.73 14.82
CA VAL A 79 -18.13 -12.88 14.27
C VAL A 79 -17.97 -14.08 15.21
N VAL A 80 -16.74 -14.38 15.64
CA VAL A 80 -16.45 -15.49 16.57
C VAL A 80 -17.21 -15.30 17.89
N ARG A 81 -17.20 -14.09 18.48
CA ARG A 81 -17.96 -13.82 19.71
C ARG A 81 -19.46 -14.02 19.53
N ARG A 82 -20.04 -13.65 18.39
CA ARG A 82 -21.47 -13.88 18.12
C ARG A 82 -21.80 -15.37 17.99
N ALA A 83 -20.94 -16.14 17.35
CA ALA A 83 -21.14 -17.58 17.18
C ALA A 83 -21.02 -18.37 18.49
N ARG A 84 -20.36 -17.82 19.53
CA ARG A 84 -20.24 -18.44 20.86
C ARG A 84 -21.41 -18.16 21.81
N VAL A 85 -22.23 -17.15 21.50
CA VAL A 85 -23.35 -16.70 22.34
C VAL A 85 -24.71 -17.08 21.71
N ALA A 86 -24.69 -17.60 20.48
CA ALA A 86 -25.84 -18.18 19.80
C ALA A 86 -25.84 -19.70 19.99
#